data_AF-W9HTN5-F1
#
_entry.id   AF-W9HTN5-F1
#
_cell.length_a   1.000
_cell.length_b   1.000
_cell.length_c   1.000
_cell.angle_alpha   90.00
_cell.angle_beta   90.00
_cell.angle_gamma   90.00
#
_symmetry.space_group_name_H-M   'P 1'
#
loop_
_entity.id
_entity.type
_entity.pdbx_description
1 polymer ?
#
loop_
_entity_poly.entity_id
_entity_poly.type
_entity_poly.pdbx_seq_one_letter_code
_entity_poly.pdbx_strand_id
1 'polypeptide(L)'
;MSPPRRALISITSASATLFDGKETTGLFITEALHPYKVLRAAGFEVDLASETGTYTPDWLSQQPDFLNGDDLAIWNDTNSEFRKKLDNMTKASELDPSKYGLFYASAGHAALIDYPTASSLQNIAAQVWASGGVVSTVCHGPAIFANLIDPTTNEPLIKGKQITGFTTEAENTMKIMGELRSWGSEMVEEVAARLGAICKFPLRAMTEALLTV
;
A
#
# COMPACT_ATOMS: atom_id res chain seq x y z
N MET A 1 -20.24 -13.42 -12.26
CA MET A 1 -20.86 -12.29 -11.56
C MET A 1 -19.83 -11.18 -11.49
N SER A 2 -20.23 -9.90 -11.55
CA SER A 2 -19.30 -8.78 -11.43
C SER A 2 -18.70 -8.72 -10.01
N PRO A 3 -17.41 -8.33 -9.84
CA PRO A 3 -16.82 -8.21 -8.52
C PRO A 3 -17.61 -7.26 -7.59
N PRO A 4 -17.62 -7.50 -6.26
CA PRO A 4 -18.30 -6.62 -5.31
C PRO A 4 -17.85 -5.16 -5.40
N ARG A 5 -18.78 -4.21 -5.22
CA ARG A 5 -18.46 -2.77 -5.14
C ARG A 5 -17.98 -2.35 -3.75
N ARG A 6 -17.04 -3.13 -3.21
CA ARG A 6 -16.37 -2.86 -1.94
C ARG A 6 -14.87 -3.00 -2.13
N ALA A 7 -14.15 -2.00 -1.65
CA ALA A 7 -12.70 -1.93 -1.72
C ALA A 7 -12.09 -2.07 -0.32
N LEU A 8 -10.98 -2.79 -0.23
CA LEU A 8 -10.09 -2.75 0.91
C LEU A 8 -8.86 -1.90 0.56
N ILE A 9 -8.62 -0.83 1.32
CA ILE A 9 -7.36 -0.10 1.32
C ILE A 9 -6.51 -0.67 2.46
N SER A 10 -5.41 -1.35 2.13
CA SER A 10 -4.46 -1.82 3.15
C SER A 10 -3.57 -0.69 3.61
N ILE A 11 -3.27 -0.69 4.92
CA ILE A 11 -2.46 0.27 5.64
C ILE A 11 -1.27 -0.47 6.24
N THR A 12 -0.05 0.07 6.14
CA THR A 12 1.09 -0.49 6.88
C THR A 12 0.88 -0.32 8.39
N SER A 13 1.13 -1.41 9.11
CA SER A 13 1.15 -1.45 10.57
C SER A 13 2.54 -1.24 11.16
N ALA A 14 3.57 -1.28 10.32
CA ALA A 14 4.94 -1.07 10.74
C ALA A 14 5.24 0.40 11.03
N SER A 15 6.29 0.61 11.80
CA SER A 15 6.95 1.90 11.95
C SER A 15 8.44 1.68 12.19
N ALA A 16 9.25 2.62 11.74
CA ALA A 16 10.69 2.64 11.92
C ALA A 16 11.19 4.08 11.85
N THR A 17 12.41 4.32 12.32
CA THR A 17 13.05 5.62 12.17
C THR A 17 13.81 5.71 10.85
N LEU A 18 13.79 6.90 10.26
CA LEU A 18 14.52 7.31 9.06
C LEU A 18 15.21 8.66 9.30
N PHE A 19 16.02 9.09 8.34
CA PHE A 19 16.71 10.38 8.32
C PHE A 19 17.68 10.53 9.52
N ASP A 20 18.58 9.56 9.65
CA ASP A 20 19.52 9.42 10.77
C ASP A 20 18.81 9.19 12.12
N GLY A 21 17.74 8.40 12.10
CA GLY A 21 16.98 8.07 13.30
C GLY A 21 16.10 9.21 13.85
N LYS A 22 15.88 10.30 13.09
CA LYS A 22 15.19 11.51 13.57
C LYS A 22 13.69 11.46 13.38
N GLU A 23 13.24 10.89 12.26
CA GLU A 23 11.85 10.96 11.86
C GLU A 23 11.26 9.56 11.74
N THR A 24 9.96 9.43 11.99
CA THR A 24 9.29 8.12 11.98
C THR A 24 8.55 7.91 10.67
N THR A 25 8.77 6.76 10.04
CA THR A 25 7.99 6.30 8.88
C THR A 25 6.81 5.43 9.32
N GLY A 26 5.81 5.36 8.45
CA GLY A 26 4.55 4.66 8.66
C GLY A 26 3.68 4.78 7.42
N LEU A 27 2.37 4.97 7.60
CA LEU A 27 1.43 5.25 6.53
C LEU A 27 1.72 6.63 5.89
N PHE A 28 1.97 6.65 4.58
CA PHE A 28 1.94 7.89 3.81
C PHE A 28 0.48 8.34 3.62
N ILE A 29 0.05 9.40 4.32
CA ILE A 29 -1.37 9.73 4.51
C ILE A 29 -2.16 9.83 3.20
N THR A 30 -1.63 10.56 2.22
CA THR A 30 -2.31 10.79 0.94
C THR A 30 -2.41 9.53 0.07
N GLU A 31 -1.53 8.55 0.25
CA GLU A 31 -1.60 7.27 -0.44
C GLU A 31 -2.78 6.41 0.01
N ALA A 32 -3.39 6.69 1.17
CA ALA A 32 -4.67 6.09 1.57
C ALA A 32 -5.85 7.06 1.34
N LEU A 33 -5.68 8.35 1.63
CA LEU A 33 -6.74 9.33 1.53
C LEU A 33 -7.20 9.60 0.09
N HIS A 34 -6.26 9.71 -0.87
CA HIS A 34 -6.63 9.98 -2.26
C HIS A 34 -7.40 8.80 -2.89
N PRO A 35 -6.94 7.54 -2.78
CA PRO A 35 -7.72 6.39 -3.25
C PRO A 35 -9.05 6.26 -2.54
N TYR A 36 -9.11 6.55 -1.22
CA TYR A 36 -10.38 6.57 -0.49
C TYR A 36 -11.37 7.56 -1.14
N LYS A 37 -10.95 8.81 -1.39
CA LYS A 37 -11.80 9.82 -2.03
C LYS A 37 -12.27 9.37 -3.41
N VAL A 38 -11.36 8.86 -4.24
CA VAL A 38 -11.68 8.41 -5.61
C VAL A 38 -12.65 7.22 -5.61
N LEU A 39 -12.42 6.22 -4.76
CA LEU A 39 -13.27 5.03 -4.66
C LEU A 39 -14.67 5.38 -4.12
N ARG A 40 -14.73 6.24 -3.09
CA ARG A 40 -16.01 6.73 -2.54
C ARG A 40 -16.79 7.53 -3.59
N ALA A 41 -16.14 8.43 -4.32
CA ALA A 41 -16.76 9.19 -5.41
C ALA A 41 -17.24 8.28 -6.55
N ALA A 42 -16.54 7.17 -6.81
CA ALA A 42 -16.96 6.16 -7.77
C ALA A 42 -18.13 5.28 -7.27
N GLY A 43 -18.54 5.40 -5.99
CA GLY A 43 -19.65 4.64 -5.40
C GLY A 43 -19.25 3.30 -4.76
N PHE A 44 -17.97 3.13 -4.38
CA PHE A 44 -17.55 1.97 -3.59
C PHE A 44 -17.84 2.19 -2.09
N GLU A 45 -18.18 1.09 -1.42
CA GLU A 45 -17.89 0.98 0.01
C GLU A 45 -16.39 0.79 0.20
N VAL A 46 -15.77 1.50 1.14
CA VAL A 46 -14.32 1.43 1.34
C VAL A 46 -14.04 1.11 2.80
N ASP A 47 -13.32 0.02 3.03
CA ASP A 47 -12.77 -0.33 4.33
C ASP A 47 -11.26 -0.11 4.34
N LEU A 48 -10.74 0.18 5.52
CA LEU A 48 -9.32 0.30 5.78
C LEU A 48 -8.95 -0.82 6.76
N ALA A 49 -7.79 -1.44 6.57
CA ALA A 49 -7.24 -2.41 7.51
C ALA A 49 -5.72 -2.46 7.42
N SER A 50 -5.08 -2.82 8.53
CA SER A 50 -3.68 -3.24 8.55
C SER A 50 -3.58 -4.68 9.07
N GLU A 51 -2.39 -5.27 8.98
CA GLU A 51 -2.16 -6.63 9.49
C GLU A 51 -2.47 -6.72 11.00
N THR A 52 -2.15 -5.68 11.77
CA THR A 52 -2.33 -5.64 13.23
C THR A 52 -3.53 -4.83 13.71
N GLY A 53 -4.21 -4.10 12.81
CA GLY A 53 -5.27 -3.14 13.15
C GLY A 53 -4.75 -1.81 13.71
N THR A 54 -3.45 -1.56 13.65
CA THR A 54 -2.81 -0.30 14.07
C THR A 54 -2.05 0.33 12.91
N TYR A 55 -1.74 1.63 13.02
CA TYR A 55 -0.87 2.35 12.10
C TYR A 55 -0.12 3.47 12.84
N THR A 56 0.95 3.95 12.22
CA THR A 56 1.65 5.19 12.58
C THR A 56 1.65 6.09 11.34
N PRO A 57 1.39 7.40 11.43
CA PRO A 57 1.54 8.27 10.26
C PRO A 57 3.02 8.50 9.95
N ASP A 58 3.36 8.47 8.68
CA ASP A 58 4.69 8.83 8.19
C ASP A 58 4.94 10.35 8.39
N TRP A 59 6.07 10.71 8.98
CA TRP A 59 6.43 12.11 9.23
C TRP A 59 6.55 12.95 7.95
N LEU A 60 7.13 12.40 6.89
CA LEU A 60 7.30 13.11 5.62
C LEU A 60 5.93 13.41 5.00
N SER A 61 5.00 12.46 5.10
CA SER A 61 3.64 12.64 4.60
C SER A 61 2.83 13.73 5.32
N GLN A 62 3.29 14.20 6.48
CA GLN A 62 2.66 15.29 7.24
C GLN A 62 3.22 16.67 6.88
N GLN A 63 4.26 16.75 6.04
CA GLN A 63 4.84 18.03 5.65
C GLN A 63 3.91 18.79 4.68
N PRO A 64 3.93 20.14 4.67
CA PRO A 64 3.01 20.95 3.87
C PRO A 64 3.03 20.65 2.36
N ASP A 65 4.16 20.18 1.82
CA ASP A 65 4.26 19.81 0.40
C ASP A 65 3.47 18.54 0.06
N PHE A 66 3.20 17.68 1.04
CA PHE A 66 2.51 16.40 0.87
C PHE A 66 1.10 16.39 1.48
N LEU A 67 0.84 17.23 2.49
CA LEU A 67 -0.44 17.33 3.15
C LEU A 67 -0.84 18.80 3.37
N ASN A 68 -1.76 19.27 2.54
CA ASN A 68 -2.25 20.64 2.55
C ASN A 68 -3.73 20.70 2.13
N GLY A 69 -4.30 21.91 2.14
CA GLY A 69 -5.65 22.17 1.66
C GLY A 69 -6.71 21.28 2.31
N ASP A 70 -7.61 20.76 1.48
CA ASP A 70 -8.70 19.87 1.91
C ASP A 70 -8.18 18.56 2.53
N ASP A 71 -7.04 18.05 2.08
CA ASP A 71 -6.48 16.81 2.60
C ASP A 71 -6.00 16.99 4.04
N LEU A 72 -5.35 18.13 4.34
CA LEU A 72 -4.98 18.51 5.70
C LEU A 72 -6.22 18.74 6.59
N ALA A 73 -7.27 19.38 6.05
CA ALA A 73 -8.52 19.59 6.78
C ALA A 73 -9.19 18.25 7.16
N ILE A 74 -9.25 17.30 6.23
CA ILE A 74 -9.77 15.95 6.48
C ILE A 74 -8.89 15.20 7.49
N TRP A 75 -7.57 15.28 7.35
CA TRP A 75 -6.63 14.63 8.26
C TRP A 75 -6.79 15.12 9.71
N ASN A 76 -6.96 16.43 9.90
CA ASN A 76 -7.13 17.05 11.22
C ASN A 76 -8.53 16.84 11.82
N ASP A 77 -9.54 16.61 11.00
CA ASP A 77 -10.88 16.28 11.47
C ASP A 77 -10.99 14.78 11.79
N THR A 78 -10.79 14.43 13.06
CA THR A 78 -10.97 13.06 13.58
C THR A 78 -12.40 12.55 13.46
N ASN A 79 -13.38 13.43 13.19
CA ASN A 79 -14.76 13.04 12.94
C ASN A 79 -15.10 12.83 11.46
N SER A 80 -14.18 13.12 10.55
CA SER A 80 -14.36 12.86 9.12
C SER A 80 -14.54 11.35 8.87
N GLU A 81 -15.25 10.98 7.79
CA GLU A 81 -15.48 9.56 7.48
C GLU A 81 -14.17 8.78 7.32
N PHE A 82 -13.17 9.40 6.67
CA PHE A 82 -11.85 8.81 6.49
C PHE A 82 -11.16 8.57 7.84
N ARG A 83 -11.07 9.59 8.71
CA ARG A 83 -10.39 9.45 9.99
C ARG A 83 -11.08 8.50 10.94
N LYS A 84 -12.41 8.51 11.02
CA LYS A 84 -13.16 7.50 11.78
C LYS A 84 -12.85 6.08 11.33
N LYS A 85 -12.76 5.83 10.02
CA LYS A 85 -12.43 4.49 9.50
C LYS A 85 -10.97 4.12 9.73
N LEU A 86 -10.03 5.05 9.54
CA LEU A 86 -8.61 4.81 9.77
C LEU A 86 -8.30 4.56 11.25
N ASP A 87 -8.89 5.34 12.15
CA ASP A 87 -8.62 5.26 13.60
C ASP A 87 -9.33 4.10 14.30
N ASN A 88 -10.36 3.54 13.67
CA ASN A 88 -11.11 2.38 14.16
C ASN A 88 -11.02 1.20 13.17
N MET A 89 -9.94 1.14 12.39
CA MET A 89 -9.78 0.08 11.39
C MET A 89 -9.65 -1.30 12.06
N THR A 90 -10.18 -2.32 11.40
CA THR A 90 -10.12 -3.70 11.89
C THR A 90 -8.80 -4.35 11.49
N LYS A 91 -8.45 -5.44 12.17
CA LYS A 91 -7.35 -6.30 11.73
C LYS A 91 -7.73 -6.99 10.42
N ALA A 92 -6.77 -7.17 9.53
CA ALA A 92 -6.99 -7.89 8.28
C ALA A 92 -7.50 -9.33 8.51
N SER A 93 -7.07 -10.00 9.59
CA SER A 93 -7.50 -11.36 9.94
C SER A 93 -8.97 -11.47 10.36
N GLU A 94 -9.64 -10.35 10.67
CA GLU A 94 -11.04 -10.31 11.07
C GLU A 94 -11.98 -10.03 9.88
N LEU A 95 -11.41 -9.76 8.70
CA LEU A 95 -12.16 -9.45 7.49
C LEU A 95 -12.51 -10.72 6.72
N ASP A 96 -13.68 -10.68 6.07
CA ASP A 96 -14.11 -11.68 5.10
C ASP A 96 -13.66 -11.26 3.70
N PRO A 97 -12.68 -11.97 3.08
CA PRO A 97 -12.15 -11.61 1.77
C PRO A 97 -13.21 -11.59 0.66
N SER A 98 -14.25 -12.42 0.78
CA SER A 98 -15.27 -12.59 -0.26
C SER A 98 -16.12 -11.34 -0.49
N LYS A 99 -16.06 -10.37 0.44
CA LYS A 99 -16.79 -9.10 0.34
C LYS A 99 -16.13 -8.10 -0.59
N TYR A 100 -14.86 -8.29 -0.95
CA TYR A 100 -14.08 -7.28 -1.67
C TYR A 100 -13.95 -7.63 -3.14
N GLY A 101 -14.18 -6.63 -4.01
CA GLY A 101 -13.86 -6.71 -5.43
C GLY A 101 -12.61 -5.93 -5.82
N LEU A 102 -12.05 -5.17 -4.87
CA LEU A 102 -10.84 -4.38 -5.07
C LEU A 102 -9.97 -4.42 -3.80
N PHE A 103 -8.69 -4.68 -4.00
CA PHE A 103 -7.65 -4.54 -2.99
C PHE A 103 -6.67 -3.47 -3.46
N TYR A 104 -6.41 -2.49 -2.60
CA TYR A 104 -5.47 -1.41 -2.86
C TYR A 104 -4.44 -1.35 -1.73
N ALA A 105 -3.16 -1.49 -2.05
CA ALA A 105 -2.09 -1.31 -1.10
C ALA A 105 -1.58 0.14 -1.11
N SER A 106 -2.02 0.93 -0.13
CA SER A 106 -1.32 2.18 0.23
C SER A 106 0.03 1.85 0.85
N ALA A 107 0.91 2.83 1.06
CA ALA A 107 2.23 2.54 1.59
C ALA A 107 2.80 3.65 2.48
N GLY A 108 3.95 4.20 2.09
CA GLY A 108 5.01 4.70 2.97
C GLY A 108 6.12 3.66 3.18
N HIS A 109 7.34 4.10 3.51
CA HIS A 109 8.52 3.22 3.57
C HIS A 109 8.36 2.05 4.54
N ALA A 110 7.60 2.23 5.63
CA ALA A 110 7.32 1.16 6.59
C ALA A 110 6.65 -0.07 5.98
N ALA A 111 5.96 0.06 4.84
CA ALA A 111 5.39 -1.06 4.11
C ALA A 111 6.45 -2.10 3.69
N LEU A 112 7.70 -1.68 3.47
CA LEU A 112 8.81 -2.60 3.18
C LEU A 112 9.08 -3.59 4.33
N ILE A 113 8.64 -3.28 5.55
CA ILE A 113 8.89 -4.08 6.76
C ILE A 113 7.80 -5.13 6.94
N ASP A 114 6.52 -4.73 6.97
CA ASP A 114 5.43 -5.65 7.31
C ASP A 114 4.77 -6.30 6.09
N TYR A 115 4.60 -5.59 4.97
CA TYR A 115 3.87 -6.13 3.82
C TYR A 115 4.43 -7.44 3.26
N PRO A 116 5.76 -7.69 3.23
CA PRO A 116 6.29 -8.98 2.80
C PRO A 116 5.79 -10.16 3.64
N THR A 117 5.41 -9.92 4.90
CA THR A 117 4.95 -10.94 5.85
C THR A 117 3.51 -10.77 6.32
N ALA A 118 2.78 -9.82 5.73
CA ALA A 118 1.38 -9.52 6.03
C ALA A 118 0.42 -10.57 5.45
N SER A 119 0.44 -11.77 6.02
CA SER A 119 -0.26 -12.95 5.50
C SER A 119 -1.77 -12.78 5.37
N SER A 120 -2.40 -12.02 6.28
CA SER A 120 -3.84 -11.79 6.25
C SER A 120 -4.21 -10.85 5.10
N LEU A 121 -3.46 -9.76 4.92
CA LEU A 121 -3.61 -8.86 3.78
C LEU A 121 -3.34 -9.56 2.44
N GLN A 122 -2.27 -10.35 2.37
CA GLN A 122 -1.93 -11.14 1.17
C GLN A 122 -3.03 -12.15 0.81
N ASN A 123 -3.62 -12.82 1.81
CA ASN A 123 -4.75 -13.72 1.60
C ASN A 123 -5.96 -12.97 1.03
N ILE A 124 -6.29 -11.78 1.54
CA ILE A 124 -7.41 -10.99 0.99
C ILE A 124 -7.13 -10.62 -0.47
N ALA A 125 -5.94 -10.11 -0.76
CA ALA A 125 -5.55 -9.74 -2.12
C ALA A 125 -5.58 -10.94 -3.09
N ALA A 126 -5.12 -12.11 -2.67
CA ALA A 126 -5.18 -13.34 -3.45
C ALA A 126 -6.62 -13.77 -3.75
N GLN A 127 -7.54 -13.65 -2.79
CA GLN A 127 -8.97 -13.96 -3.00
C GLN A 127 -9.66 -12.94 -3.92
N VAL A 128 -9.34 -11.65 -3.75
CA VAL A 128 -9.82 -10.59 -4.66
C VAL A 128 -9.37 -10.90 -6.09
N TRP A 129 -8.10 -11.25 -6.29
CA TRP A 129 -7.58 -11.64 -7.60
C TRP A 129 -8.30 -12.86 -8.17
N ALA A 130 -8.40 -13.95 -7.40
CA ALA A 130 -9.01 -15.20 -7.83
C ALA A 130 -10.50 -15.07 -8.19
N SER A 131 -11.20 -14.12 -7.59
CA SER A 131 -12.60 -13.81 -7.88
C SER A 131 -12.82 -12.88 -9.08
N GLY A 132 -11.73 -12.49 -9.77
CA GLY A 132 -11.76 -11.57 -10.91
C GLY A 132 -11.86 -10.10 -10.52
N GLY A 133 -11.57 -9.78 -9.26
CA GLY A 133 -11.39 -8.42 -8.77
C GLY A 133 -10.04 -7.83 -9.15
N VAL A 134 -9.78 -6.63 -8.65
CA VAL A 134 -8.55 -5.86 -8.96
C VAL A 134 -7.64 -5.81 -7.75
N VAL A 135 -6.36 -6.11 -7.96
CA VAL A 135 -5.29 -5.87 -6.99
C VAL A 135 -4.44 -4.71 -7.50
N SER A 136 -4.24 -3.69 -6.67
CA SER A 136 -3.53 -2.47 -7.04
C SER A 136 -2.65 -2.02 -5.88
N THR A 137 -1.57 -1.32 -6.20
CA THR A 137 -0.59 -0.83 -5.22
C THR A 137 -0.04 0.52 -5.68
N VAL A 138 0.55 1.27 -4.73
CA VAL A 138 1.28 2.52 -5.00
C VAL A 138 2.58 2.56 -4.19
N CYS A 139 3.58 3.31 -4.67
CA CYS A 139 4.81 3.59 -3.93
C CYS A 139 5.54 2.30 -3.49
N HIS A 140 5.69 2.02 -2.20
CA HIS A 140 6.24 0.77 -1.64
C HIS A 140 5.21 -0.36 -1.49
N GLY A 141 3.94 -0.10 -1.79
CA GLY A 141 2.85 -1.07 -1.76
C GLY A 141 3.14 -2.37 -2.51
N PRO A 142 3.90 -2.38 -3.63
CA PRO A 142 4.36 -3.64 -4.26
C PRO A 142 5.11 -4.61 -3.33
N ALA A 143 5.62 -4.18 -2.18
CA ALA A 143 6.19 -5.07 -1.17
C ALA A 143 5.19 -6.16 -0.71
N ILE A 144 3.88 -5.91 -0.82
CA ILE A 144 2.84 -6.90 -0.53
C ILE A 144 2.92 -8.13 -1.42
N PHE A 145 3.55 -8.03 -2.60
CA PHE A 145 3.67 -9.14 -3.53
C PHE A 145 4.72 -10.18 -3.14
N ALA A 146 5.61 -9.88 -2.18
CA ALA A 146 6.80 -10.69 -1.88
C ALA A 146 6.51 -12.19 -1.67
N ASN A 147 5.35 -12.51 -1.07
CA ASN A 147 4.86 -13.86 -0.81
C ASN A 147 3.40 -14.08 -1.27
N LEU A 148 2.89 -13.20 -2.15
CA LEU A 148 1.50 -13.27 -2.63
C LEU A 148 1.41 -14.21 -3.84
N ILE A 149 0.76 -15.35 -3.63
CA ILE A 149 0.57 -16.41 -4.62
C ILE A 149 -0.82 -16.31 -5.25
N ASP A 150 -0.88 -16.44 -6.58
CA ASP A 150 -2.15 -16.62 -7.28
C ASP A 150 -2.64 -18.06 -7.06
N PRO A 151 -3.79 -18.28 -6.40
CA PRO A 151 -4.28 -19.61 -6.07
C PRO A 151 -4.69 -20.44 -7.30
N THR A 152 -4.86 -19.80 -8.47
CA THR A 152 -5.22 -20.48 -9.72
C THR A 152 -4.00 -21.08 -10.40
N THR A 153 -2.87 -20.37 -10.37
CA THR A 153 -1.63 -20.78 -11.05
C THR A 153 -0.60 -21.38 -10.11
N ASN A 154 -0.75 -21.17 -8.79
CA ASN A 154 0.21 -21.53 -7.75
C ASN A 154 1.61 -20.92 -7.99
N GLU A 155 1.63 -19.74 -8.60
CA GLU A 155 2.82 -18.95 -8.93
C GLU A 155 2.72 -17.56 -8.26
N PRO A 156 3.83 -16.82 -8.10
CA PRO A 156 3.76 -15.44 -7.65
C PRO A 156 2.77 -14.64 -8.50
N LEU A 157 1.86 -13.91 -7.87
CA LEU A 157 0.76 -13.22 -8.58
C LEU A 157 1.28 -12.28 -9.67
N ILE A 158 2.45 -11.68 -9.48
CA ILE A 158 3.05 -10.73 -10.43
C ILE A 158 3.97 -11.37 -11.48
N LYS A 159 4.14 -12.70 -11.50
CA LYS A 159 5.02 -13.38 -12.46
C LYS A 159 4.60 -13.09 -13.90
N GLY A 160 5.54 -12.60 -14.71
CA GLY A 160 5.33 -12.21 -16.10
C GLY A 160 4.47 -10.94 -16.28
N LYS A 161 4.06 -10.27 -15.21
CA LYS A 161 3.28 -9.03 -15.27
C LYS A 161 4.18 -7.80 -15.33
N GLN A 162 3.66 -6.72 -15.89
CA GLN A 162 4.32 -5.42 -15.82
C GLN A 162 3.86 -4.69 -14.57
N ILE A 163 4.79 -4.23 -13.75
CA ILE A 163 4.50 -3.46 -12.54
C ILE A 163 5.27 -2.15 -12.50
N THR A 164 4.91 -1.27 -11.58
CA THR A 164 5.67 -0.06 -11.26
C THR A 164 5.58 0.20 -9.75
N GLY A 165 6.33 1.17 -9.23
CA GLY A 165 6.33 1.53 -7.82
C GLY A 165 7.38 2.59 -7.51
N PHE A 166 7.78 2.71 -6.25
CA PHE A 166 8.83 3.63 -5.85
C PHE A 166 10.20 3.19 -6.41
N THR A 167 10.94 4.11 -7.00
CA THR A 167 12.23 3.81 -7.63
C THR A 167 13.34 3.72 -6.61
N THR A 168 14.26 2.78 -6.79
CA THR A 168 15.52 2.69 -6.01
C THR A 168 16.37 3.95 -6.19
N GLU A 169 16.30 4.61 -7.34
CA GLU A 169 16.97 5.89 -7.60
C GLU A 169 16.47 7.01 -6.68
N ALA A 170 15.15 7.12 -6.49
CA ALA A 170 14.57 8.11 -5.56
C ALA A 170 15.03 7.84 -4.12
N GLU A 171 15.13 6.59 -3.70
CA GLU A 171 15.65 6.25 -2.37
C GLU A 171 17.10 6.70 -2.15
N ASN A 172 17.94 6.52 -3.18
CA ASN A 172 19.32 7.00 -3.15
C ASN A 172 19.37 8.53 -3.09
N THR A 173 18.48 9.20 -3.83
CA THR A 173 18.37 10.66 -3.85
C THR A 173 17.94 11.21 -2.48
N MET A 174 17.04 10.50 -1.79
CA MET A 174 16.60 10.80 -0.43
C MET A 174 17.67 10.49 0.64
N LYS A 175 18.75 9.79 0.27
CA LYS A 175 19.87 9.41 1.15
C LYS A 175 19.48 8.51 2.33
N ILE A 176 18.39 7.76 2.20
CA ILE A 176 17.88 6.85 3.25
C ILE A 176 18.20 5.37 2.97
N MET A 177 18.82 5.05 1.82
CA MET A 177 19.12 3.67 1.42
C MET A 177 19.87 2.85 2.48
N GLY A 178 20.80 3.46 3.23
CA GLY A 178 21.51 2.75 4.30
C GLY A 178 20.57 2.25 5.40
N GLU A 179 19.62 3.07 5.83
CA GLU A 179 18.61 2.71 6.82
C GLU A 179 17.64 1.65 6.25
N LEU A 180 17.16 1.82 5.01
CA LEU A 180 16.28 0.85 4.37
C LEU A 180 16.93 -0.55 4.26
N ARG A 181 18.22 -0.60 3.90
CA ARG A 181 18.96 -1.86 3.84
C ARG A 181 19.15 -2.52 5.21
N SER A 182 19.20 -1.73 6.28
CA SER A 182 19.33 -2.25 7.64
C SER A 182 18.09 -3.06 8.09
N TRP A 183 16.94 -2.85 7.46
CA TRP A 183 15.71 -3.60 7.75
C TRP A 183 15.71 -5.00 7.14
N GLY A 184 16.65 -5.30 6.24
CA GLY A 184 16.68 -6.57 5.50
C GLY A 184 15.58 -6.69 4.44
N SER A 185 14.90 -5.58 4.12
CA SER A 185 13.82 -5.53 3.14
C SER A 185 14.36 -5.34 1.72
N GLU A 186 13.67 -5.98 0.77
CA GLU A 186 13.88 -5.79 -0.65
C GLU A 186 13.20 -4.50 -1.13
N MET A 187 13.84 -3.78 -2.04
CA MET A 187 13.22 -2.66 -2.74
C MET A 187 12.21 -3.18 -3.78
N VAL A 188 11.30 -2.30 -4.23
CA VAL A 188 10.24 -2.68 -5.19
C VAL A 188 10.79 -3.35 -6.45
N GLU A 189 11.86 -2.81 -7.02
CA GLU A 189 12.51 -3.37 -8.22
C GLU A 189 13.09 -4.77 -7.97
N GLU A 190 13.60 -5.02 -6.76
CA GLU A 190 14.21 -6.29 -6.38
C GLU A 190 13.14 -7.36 -6.17
N VAL A 191 12.04 -7.02 -5.48
CA VAL A 191 10.86 -7.89 -5.35
C VAL A 191 10.32 -8.24 -6.75
N ALA A 192 10.19 -7.25 -7.63
CA ALA A 192 9.73 -7.47 -9.00
C ALA A 192 10.63 -8.45 -9.76
N ALA A 193 11.96 -8.21 -9.73
CA ALA A 193 12.93 -9.04 -10.42
C ALA A 193 12.95 -10.47 -9.87
N ARG A 194 12.95 -10.64 -8.55
CA ARG A 194 12.93 -11.96 -7.89
C ARG A 194 11.69 -12.77 -8.27
N LEU A 195 10.53 -12.12 -8.40
CA LEU A 195 9.26 -12.76 -8.72
C LEU A 195 8.98 -12.89 -10.23
N GLY A 196 9.93 -12.49 -11.09
CA GLY A 196 9.81 -12.59 -12.54
C GLY A 196 8.82 -11.59 -13.14
N ALA A 197 8.58 -10.46 -12.48
CA ALA A 197 7.82 -9.34 -13.00
C ALA A 197 8.73 -8.36 -13.78
N ILE A 198 8.12 -7.54 -14.63
CA ILE A 198 8.81 -6.52 -15.41
C ILE A 198 8.50 -5.16 -14.79
N CYS A 199 9.48 -4.54 -14.14
CA CYS A 199 9.31 -3.19 -13.62
C CYS A 199 9.43 -2.16 -14.76
N LYS A 200 8.44 -1.29 -14.91
CA LYS A 200 8.48 -0.17 -15.85
C LYS A 200 8.25 1.15 -15.11
N PHE A 201 9.13 2.10 -15.33
CA PHE A 201 8.96 3.46 -14.85
C PHE A 201 8.62 4.35 -16.05
N PRO A 202 7.41 4.93 -16.12
CA PRO A 202 7.16 6.02 -17.05
C PRO A 202 8.20 7.12 -16.82
N LEU A 203 8.68 7.76 -17.89
CA LEU A 203 9.58 8.93 -17.87
C LEU A 203 9.09 10.14 -17.02
N ARG A 204 7.94 10.02 -16.34
CA ARG A 204 7.29 11.06 -15.53
C ARG A 204 6.66 10.59 -14.21
N ALA A 205 6.69 9.31 -13.86
CA ALA A 205 6.02 8.84 -12.65
C ALA A 205 7.01 8.74 -11.48
N MET A 206 7.42 9.89 -10.95
CA MET A 206 8.09 9.94 -9.63
C MET A 206 7.07 10.00 -8.47
N THR A 207 5.77 10.07 -8.74
CA THR A 207 4.74 10.27 -7.70
C THR A 207 3.48 9.44 -7.84
N GLU A 208 3.25 8.75 -8.97
CA GLU A 208 1.98 8.04 -9.21
C GLU A 208 2.23 6.72 -9.94
N ALA A 209 2.60 5.70 -9.17
CA ALA A 209 2.65 4.33 -9.65
C ALA A 209 1.30 3.67 -9.33
N LEU A 210 0.29 3.82 -10.20
CA LEU A 210 -0.92 3.00 -10.11
C LEU A 210 -0.71 1.75 -10.96
N LEU A 211 -0.49 0.62 -10.30
CA LEU A 211 -0.61 -0.67 -10.97
C LEU A 211 -2.08 -1.12 -10.94
N THR A 212 -2.67 -1.34 -12.11
CA THR A 212 -3.83 -2.22 -12.28
C THR A 212 -3.30 -3.48 -12.95
N VAL A 213 -3.17 -4.59 -12.20
CA VAL A 213 -2.88 -5.92 -12.80
C VAL A 213 -4.13 -6.61 -13.28
#